data_AF-A0A847K2U5-F1
#
_entry.id   AF-A0A847K2U5-F1
#
_cell.length_a   1.000
_cell.length_b   1.000
_cell.length_c   1.000
_cell.angle_alpha   90.00
_cell.angle_beta   90.00
_cell.angle_gamma   90.00
#
_symmetry.space_group_name_H-M   'P 1'
#
loop_
_entity.id
_entity.type
_entity.pdbx_description
1 polymer ?
#
loop_
_entity_poly.entity_id
_entity_poly.type
_entity_poly.pdbx_seq_one_letter_code
_entity_poly.pdbx_strand_id
1 'polypeptide(L)'
;MSESGEMTRRALLCRGIIGAAALRTPIAEPGARSVIRLRMDGGPSQYDTWAPDPGGLFRAIPTTSPALRFCEPMPGLAQQAHRLAVLANVRVPEINHRRARYLVCTGVQAPPSVVPELPLPSYSPATQGRVPTSAALRYGASDFGRQCFEALTHIERGARFAEAVLPGWDTHTDAAPRLRRLLAAMDRAMSALLDDLAARDLLRSTLVLWMGDFGRTQAVNRMGGRDHDPERSCVVLAGAGVRGGVMVRREGARLADVFATIAAVAPLYRDRRTAKGEPVRSLLA
;
A
#
# COMPACT_ATOMS: atom_id res chain seq x y z
N MET A 1 12.58 26.94 30.31
CA MET A 1 12.13 25.55 30.51
C MET A 1 11.67 25.00 29.18
N SER A 2 12.51 24.19 28.53
CA SER A 2 12.21 23.54 27.26
C SER A 2 13.01 22.23 27.23
N GLU A 3 12.43 21.16 27.77
CA GLU A 3 12.98 19.82 27.64
C GLU A 3 12.62 19.25 26.26
N SER A 4 13.51 19.43 25.29
CA SER A 4 13.55 18.60 24.09
C SER A 4 14.20 17.26 24.45
N GLY A 5 13.42 16.36 25.05
CA GLY A 5 13.88 15.02 25.40
C GLY A 5 14.10 14.14 24.17
N GLU A 6 15.35 13.94 23.77
CA GLU A 6 15.71 12.90 22.80
C GLU A 6 15.33 11.52 23.37
N MET A 7 14.41 10.83 22.69
CA MET A 7 13.97 9.49 23.09
C MET A 7 15.06 8.45 22.81
N THR A 8 15.37 7.62 23.81
CA THR A 8 16.40 6.58 23.72
C THR A 8 16.02 5.44 22.75
N ARG A 9 17.03 4.82 22.11
CA ARG A 9 16.89 3.69 21.17
C ARG A 9 16.08 2.51 21.71
N ARG A 10 16.14 2.28 23.03
CA ARG A 10 15.35 1.26 23.75
C ARG A 10 13.85 1.61 23.79
N ALA A 11 13.50 2.89 23.96
CA ALA A 11 12.12 3.36 23.92
C ALA A 11 11.51 3.29 22.51
N LEU A 12 12.31 3.53 21.47
CA LEU A 12 11.91 3.34 20.07
C LEU A 12 11.62 1.85 19.75
N LEU A 13 12.51 0.94 20.20
CA LEU A 13 12.33 -0.51 20.03
C LEU A 13 11.12 -1.07 20.79
N CYS A 14 10.89 -0.64 22.04
CA CYS A 14 9.72 -1.04 22.83
C CYS A 14 8.40 -0.49 22.26
N ARG A 15 8.45 0.61 21.48
CA ARG A 15 7.29 1.18 20.77
C ARG A 15 7.13 0.66 19.35
N GLY A 16 7.95 -0.30 18.87
CA GLY A 16 7.88 -0.80 17.50
C GLY A 16 8.16 0.25 16.41
N ILE A 17 8.77 1.38 16.80
CA ILE A 17 9.26 2.41 15.89
C ILE A 17 10.68 1.99 15.54
N ILE A 18 10.85 1.33 14.40
CA ILE A 18 12.16 0.85 13.99
C ILE A 18 12.84 1.93 13.14
N GLY A 19 14.10 2.24 13.48
CA GLY A 19 14.91 3.15 12.69
C GLY A 19 15.19 2.60 11.29
N ALA A 20 15.44 3.52 10.35
CA ALA A 20 15.76 3.33 8.93
C ALA A 20 16.61 2.08 8.57
N ALA A 21 17.56 1.70 9.43
CA ALA A 21 18.45 0.57 9.22
C ALA A 21 17.73 -0.78 9.04
N ALA A 22 16.51 -0.95 9.56
CA ALA A 22 15.75 -2.20 9.42
C ALA A 22 15.10 -2.40 8.04
N LEU A 23 15.14 -1.39 7.17
CA LEU A 23 14.68 -1.51 5.77
C LEU A 23 15.78 -2.06 4.84
N ARG A 24 17.04 -2.12 5.30
CA ARG A 24 18.16 -2.58 4.46
C ARG A 24 18.22 -4.10 4.34
N THR A 25 17.53 -4.83 5.21
CA THR A 25 17.27 -6.25 5.02
C THR A 25 16.01 -6.36 4.18
N PRO A 26 16.01 -7.08 3.04
CA PRO A 26 14.78 -7.28 2.28
C PRO A 26 13.71 -7.74 3.26
N ILE A 27 12.62 -6.98 3.31
CA ILE A 27 11.52 -7.16 4.27
C ILE A 27 10.80 -8.50 4.00
N ALA A 28 11.21 -9.22 2.96
CA ALA A 28 10.68 -10.51 2.59
C ALA A 28 11.70 -11.63 2.72
N GLU A 29 11.23 -12.76 3.25
CA GLU A 29 11.99 -14.00 3.38
C GLU A 29 12.23 -14.65 2.00
N PRO A 30 13.34 -15.39 1.81
CA PRO A 30 13.56 -16.23 0.63
C PRO A 30 12.48 -17.31 0.55
N GLY A 31 11.41 -17.05 -0.20
CA GLY A 31 10.24 -17.94 -0.26
C GLY A 31 8.95 -17.24 -0.67
N ALA A 32 8.92 -15.92 -0.66
CA ALA A 32 7.83 -15.18 -1.27
C ALA A 32 7.80 -15.40 -2.80
N ARG A 33 6.58 -15.42 -3.35
CA ARG A 33 6.26 -16.01 -4.66
C ARG A 33 5.32 -15.15 -5.48
N SER A 34 4.64 -14.18 -4.86
CA SER A 34 3.57 -13.39 -5.46
C SER A 34 3.45 -12.03 -4.80
N VAL A 35 2.93 -11.06 -5.56
CA VAL A 35 2.59 -9.72 -5.08
C VAL A 35 1.13 -9.41 -5.41
N ILE A 36 0.37 -8.97 -4.42
CA ILE A 36 -0.95 -8.32 -4.62
C ILE A 36 -0.78 -6.83 -4.32
N ARG A 37 -0.91 -5.98 -5.34
CA ARG A 37 -0.89 -4.52 -5.16
C ARG A 37 -2.31 -3.98 -4.99
N LEU A 38 -2.56 -3.29 -3.90
CA LEU A 38 -3.77 -2.51 -3.64
C LEU A 38 -3.45 -1.04 -3.97
N ARG A 39 -3.88 -0.58 -5.16
CA ARG A 39 -3.58 0.77 -5.65
C ARG A 39 -4.66 1.78 -5.29
N MET A 40 -4.28 2.76 -4.47
CA MET A 40 -5.14 3.86 -4.03
C MET A 40 -5.02 5.02 -4.99
N ASP A 41 -5.87 4.99 -6.01
CA ASP A 41 -5.73 5.88 -7.15
C ASP A 41 -6.23 7.29 -6.82
N GLY A 42 -5.33 8.27 -6.89
CA GLY A 42 -5.58 9.64 -6.48
C GLY A 42 -4.80 10.11 -5.24
N GLY A 43 -3.83 9.37 -4.72
CA GLY A 43 -2.93 9.88 -3.67
C GLY A 43 -3.59 9.99 -2.28
N PRO A 44 -3.62 8.88 -1.50
CA PRO A 44 -4.32 8.81 -0.23
C PRO A 44 -3.66 9.69 0.85
N SER A 45 -4.48 10.28 1.72
CA SER A 45 -4.00 11.03 2.86
C SER A 45 -3.48 10.11 3.97
N GLN A 46 -2.18 10.17 4.23
CA GLN A 46 -1.51 9.48 5.34
C GLN A 46 -2.03 9.93 6.72
N TYR A 47 -2.50 11.17 6.83
CA TYR A 47 -3.05 11.75 8.06
C TYR A 47 -4.49 11.31 8.35
N ASP A 48 -5.17 10.70 7.38
CA ASP A 48 -6.55 10.24 7.52
C ASP A 48 -6.66 8.72 7.38
N THR A 49 -5.53 7.99 7.40
CA THR A 49 -5.44 6.53 7.19
C THR A 49 -4.66 5.83 8.31
N TRP A 50 -3.37 5.56 8.10
CA TRP A 50 -2.53 4.59 8.84
C TRP A 50 -1.73 5.18 9.99
N ALA A 51 -1.71 6.51 10.10
CA ALA A 51 -1.06 7.25 11.17
C ALA A 51 -1.76 8.59 11.33
N PRO A 52 -3.02 8.61 11.79
CA PRO A 52 -3.75 9.86 11.93
C PRO A 52 -3.04 10.74 12.95
N ASP A 53 -2.45 11.82 12.44
CA ASP A 53 -1.82 12.86 13.26
C ASP A 53 -2.91 13.77 13.86
N PRO A 54 -2.58 14.56 14.90
CA PRO A 54 -3.46 15.63 15.37
C PRO A 54 -3.82 16.56 14.19
N GLY A 55 -5.11 16.69 13.88
CA GLY A 55 -5.61 17.40 12.70
C GLY A 55 -6.06 16.52 11.52
N GLY A 56 -6.02 15.18 11.67
CA GLY A 56 -6.72 14.26 10.78
C GLY A 56 -8.25 14.46 10.83
N LEU A 57 -8.94 14.13 9.72
CA LEU A 57 -10.39 14.25 9.59
C LEU A 57 -11.17 13.23 10.44
N PHE A 58 -10.48 12.20 10.93
CA PHE A 58 -11.07 11.11 11.67
C PHE A 58 -10.30 10.88 12.97
N ARG A 59 -11.02 10.43 14.00
CA ARG A 59 -10.42 10.06 15.28
C ARG A 59 -9.47 8.87 15.11
N ALA A 60 -8.31 8.95 15.77
CA ALA A 60 -7.38 7.84 15.90
C ALA A 60 -7.90 6.78 16.89
N ILE A 61 -7.87 5.51 16.49
CA ILE A 61 -8.24 4.36 17.33
C ILE A 61 -7.02 3.49 17.66
N PRO A 62 -6.99 2.81 18.84
CA PRO A 62 -5.97 1.82 19.14
C PRO A 62 -6.01 0.64 18.16
N THR A 63 -4.88 -0.06 18.03
CA THR A 63 -4.75 -1.24 17.17
C THR A 63 -4.17 -2.41 17.96
N THR A 64 -4.05 -3.59 17.35
CA THR A 64 -3.36 -4.74 17.95
C THR A 64 -1.85 -4.55 18.13
N SER A 65 -1.27 -3.48 17.57
CA SER A 65 0.10 -3.07 17.88
C SER A 65 0.12 -1.73 18.64
N PRO A 66 0.83 -1.62 19.77
CA PRO A 66 1.01 -0.33 20.46
C PRO A 66 1.79 0.69 19.62
N ALA A 67 2.50 0.24 18.58
CA ALA A 67 3.24 1.09 17.65
C ALA A 67 2.34 1.83 16.64
N LEU A 68 1.11 1.34 16.46
CA LEU A 68 0.23 1.74 15.36
C LEU A 68 -1.09 2.29 15.88
N ARG A 69 -1.57 3.34 15.21
CA ARG A 69 -2.89 3.95 15.37
C ARG A 69 -3.47 4.12 13.99
N PHE A 70 -4.73 3.73 13.78
CA PHE A 70 -5.44 3.94 12.51
C PHE A 70 -6.65 4.83 12.74
N CYS A 71 -7.23 5.37 11.66
CA CYS A 71 -8.46 6.13 11.75
C CYS A 71 -9.67 5.24 12.06
N GLU A 72 -10.68 5.78 12.77
CA GLU A 72 -11.90 5.05 13.15
C GLU A 72 -12.68 4.36 12.01
N PRO A 73 -12.64 4.79 10.73
CA PRO A 73 -13.29 4.07 9.64
C PRO A 73 -12.57 2.78 9.21
N MET A 74 -11.40 2.46 9.82
CA MET A 74 -10.63 1.24 9.55
C MET A 74 -10.49 0.30 10.77
N PRO A 75 -11.60 -0.14 11.39
CA PRO A 75 -11.55 -0.98 12.59
C PRO A 75 -11.05 -2.42 12.32
N GLY A 76 -11.34 -3.01 11.16
CA GLY A 76 -10.88 -4.36 10.83
C GLY A 76 -9.36 -4.41 10.67
N LEU A 77 -8.79 -3.44 9.96
CA LEU A 77 -7.35 -3.29 9.80
C LEU A 77 -6.68 -2.94 11.11
N ALA A 78 -7.33 -2.18 11.99
CA ALA A 78 -6.82 -1.92 13.34
C ALA A 78 -6.68 -3.23 14.16
N GLN A 79 -7.62 -4.16 14.01
CA GLN A 79 -7.50 -5.49 14.62
C GLN A 79 -6.39 -6.34 13.98
N GLN A 80 -6.06 -6.08 12.72
CA GLN A 80 -5.00 -6.79 12.00
C GLN A 80 -3.63 -6.07 11.98
N ALA A 81 -3.47 -4.96 12.71
CA ALA A 81 -2.25 -4.14 12.66
C ALA A 81 -0.95 -4.89 13.00
N HIS A 82 -1.01 -5.94 13.82
CA HIS A 82 0.12 -6.84 14.09
C HIS A 82 0.69 -7.53 12.82
N ARG A 83 -0.07 -7.57 11.72
CA ARG A 83 0.35 -8.12 10.41
C ARG A 83 0.91 -7.05 9.46
N LEU A 84 0.78 -5.77 9.81
CA LEU A 84 1.05 -4.65 8.90
C LEU A 84 2.34 -3.93 9.28
N ALA A 85 3.18 -3.66 8.29
CA ALA A 85 4.29 -2.72 8.39
C ALA A 85 3.93 -1.44 7.66
N VAL A 86 3.95 -0.31 8.36
CA VAL A 86 3.61 1.00 7.79
C VAL A 86 4.89 1.79 7.57
N LEU A 87 5.15 2.18 6.33
CA LEU A 87 6.25 3.04 5.91
C LEU A 87 5.69 4.45 5.74
N ALA A 88 5.99 5.33 6.69
CA ALA A 88 5.54 6.70 6.67
C ALA A 88 6.57 7.63 6.01
N ASN A 89 6.07 8.74 5.44
CA ASN A 89 6.87 9.78 4.80
C ASN A 89 7.71 9.26 3.62
N VAL A 90 7.14 8.35 2.83
CA VAL A 90 7.77 7.88 1.59
C VAL A 90 7.69 9.00 0.55
N ARG A 91 8.84 9.44 0.05
CA ARG A 91 8.90 10.46 -0.99
C ARG A 91 8.55 9.86 -2.36
N VAL A 92 7.56 10.44 -3.03
CA VAL A 92 7.24 10.16 -4.43
C VAL A 92 7.36 11.48 -5.18
N PRO A 93 8.47 11.74 -5.89
CA PRO A 93 8.81 13.04 -6.46
C PRO A 93 8.01 13.39 -7.72
N GLU A 94 6.68 13.25 -7.66
CA GLU A 94 5.75 13.66 -8.70
C GLU A 94 4.48 14.24 -8.08
N ILE A 95 3.86 15.18 -8.80
CA ILE A 95 2.60 15.83 -8.39
C ILE A 95 1.46 15.58 -9.37
N ASN A 96 1.76 15.06 -10.55
CA ASN A 96 0.77 14.77 -11.57
C ASN A 96 0.32 13.31 -11.42
N HIS A 97 -0.98 13.06 -11.25
CA HIS A 97 -1.52 11.72 -11.01
C HIS A 97 -1.06 10.68 -12.05
N ARG A 98 -1.10 10.99 -13.35
CA ARG A 98 -0.73 10.03 -14.39
C ARG A 98 0.76 9.68 -14.33
N ARG A 99 1.62 10.69 -14.13
CA ARG A 99 3.08 10.51 -14.02
C ARG A 99 3.47 9.81 -12.73
N ALA A 100 2.86 10.19 -11.62
CA ALA A 100 3.05 9.56 -10.32
C ALA A 100 2.60 8.10 -10.35
N ARG A 101 1.43 7.82 -10.94
CA ARG A 101 0.94 6.45 -11.17
C ARG A 101 1.92 5.64 -12.00
N TYR A 102 2.48 6.21 -13.06
CA TYR A 102 3.53 5.56 -13.83
C TYR A 102 4.74 5.21 -12.96
N LEU A 103 5.26 6.19 -12.22
CA LEU A 103 6.40 6.00 -11.33
C LEU A 103 6.17 4.91 -10.28
N VAL A 104 5.07 4.94 -9.52
CA VAL A 104 4.79 3.93 -8.49
C VAL A 104 4.48 2.55 -9.09
N CYS A 105 4.10 2.51 -10.38
CA CYS A 105 3.83 1.26 -11.07
C CYS A 105 5.09 0.59 -11.64
N THR A 106 6.02 1.38 -12.18
CA THR A 106 7.15 0.89 -12.97
C THR A 106 8.49 1.07 -12.26
N GLY A 107 8.57 1.97 -11.28
CA GLY A 107 9.82 2.46 -10.71
C GLY A 107 10.56 3.45 -11.60
N VAL A 108 9.98 3.85 -12.74
CA VAL A 108 10.62 4.73 -13.71
C VAL A 108 10.04 6.14 -13.61
N GLN A 109 10.92 7.11 -13.42
CA GLN A 109 10.57 8.52 -13.48
C GLN A 109 10.42 8.95 -14.94
N ALA A 110 9.22 9.40 -15.32
CA ALA A 110 8.99 9.90 -16.67
C ALA A 110 9.66 11.27 -16.88
N PRO A 111 10.19 11.59 -18.09
CA PRO A 111 10.70 12.92 -18.43
C PRO A 111 9.64 13.99 -18.18
N PRO A 112 9.96 15.18 -17.62
CA PRO A 112 8.97 16.15 -17.12
C PRO A 112 7.80 16.50 -18.06
N SER A 113 8.04 16.55 -19.37
CA SER A 113 7.07 16.91 -20.40
C SER A 113 6.24 15.74 -20.96
N VAL A 114 6.49 14.51 -20.48
CA VAL A 114 5.80 13.30 -20.97
C VAL A 114 4.77 12.85 -19.94
N VAL A 115 3.54 12.61 -20.40
CA VAL A 115 2.53 11.89 -19.60
C VAL A 115 2.46 10.47 -20.15
N PRO A 116 3.22 9.53 -19.58
CA PRO A 116 3.29 8.18 -20.13
C PRO A 116 1.97 7.45 -19.91
N GLU A 117 1.63 6.57 -20.85
CA GLU A 117 0.63 5.55 -20.61
C GLU A 117 1.23 4.44 -19.75
N LEU A 118 0.41 3.85 -18.87
CA LEU A 118 0.83 2.66 -18.15
C LEU A 118 0.98 1.50 -19.16
N PRO A 119 2.09 0.74 -19.12
CA PRO A 119 2.30 -0.39 -20.01
C PRO A 119 1.37 -1.59 -19.72
N LEU A 120 0.53 -1.49 -18.69
CA LEU A 120 -0.50 -2.47 -18.37
C LEU A 120 -1.87 -1.81 -18.52
N PRO A 121 -2.86 -2.51 -19.12
CA PRO A 121 -4.23 -2.01 -19.14
C PRO A 121 -4.65 -1.75 -17.69
N SER A 122 -5.15 -0.55 -17.42
CA SER A 122 -5.86 -0.30 -16.18
C SER A 122 -6.98 -1.34 -16.09
N TYR A 123 -7.12 -2.02 -14.95
CA TYR A 123 -8.22 -2.97 -14.72
C TYR A 123 -9.51 -2.37 -15.26
N SER A 124 -10.10 -3.02 -16.28
CA SER A 124 -11.36 -2.61 -16.85
C SER A 124 -12.48 -3.24 -16.03
N PRO A 125 -13.42 -2.45 -15.48
CA PRO A 125 -14.62 -2.96 -14.82
C PRO A 125 -15.47 -3.89 -15.71
N ALA A 126 -15.18 -3.95 -17.01
CA ALA A 126 -15.90 -4.76 -18.00
C ALA A 126 -15.58 -6.27 -17.93
N THR A 127 -14.50 -6.68 -17.28
CA THR A 127 -14.20 -8.12 -17.07
C THR A 127 -14.90 -8.61 -15.80
N GLN A 128 -16.23 -8.64 -15.82
CA GLN A 128 -17.06 -9.01 -14.67
C GLN A 128 -17.13 -10.54 -14.52
N GLY A 129 -16.34 -11.10 -13.62
CA GLY A 129 -16.68 -12.37 -13.00
C GLY A 129 -17.71 -12.14 -11.90
N ARG A 130 -18.77 -12.96 -11.84
CA ARG A 130 -19.65 -12.98 -10.66
C ARG A 130 -18.87 -13.58 -9.49
N VAL A 131 -18.60 -12.79 -8.45
CA VAL A 131 -18.03 -13.35 -7.21
C VAL A 131 -19.09 -14.13 -6.44
N PRO A 132 -18.72 -15.24 -5.78
CA PRO A 132 -19.65 -15.97 -4.91
C PRO A 132 -20.25 -15.03 -3.85
N THR A 133 -21.52 -15.26 -3.49
CA THR A 133 -22.21 -14.46 -2.46
C THR A 133 -21.44 -14.41 -1.14
N SER A 134 -20.80 -15.52 -0.75
CA SER A 134 -19.94 -15.60 0.44
C SER A 134 -18.75 -14.64 0.37
N ALA A 135 -18.14 -14.48 -0.81
CA ALA A 135 -17.07 -13.52 -1.02
C ALA A 135 -17.58 -12.07 -0.96
N ALA A 136 -18.71 -11.77 -1.61
CA ALA A 136 -19.34 -10.45 -1.56
C ALA A 136 -19.72 -10.02 -0.12
N LEU A 137 -20.16 -10.98 0.71
CA LEU A 137 -20.44 -10.73 2.13
C LEU A 137 -19.18 -10.43 2.94
N ARG A 138 -18.03 -11.01 2.61
CA ARG A 138 -16.79 -10.78 3.35
C ARG A 138 -16.04 -9.54 2.88
N TYR A 139 -15.79 -9.44 1.58
CA TYR A 139 -15.01 -8.35 0.97
C TYR A 139 -15.84 -7.07 0.73
N GLY A 140 -17.17 -7.18 0.78
CA GLY A 140 -18.09 -6.11 0.41
C GLY A 140 -18.52 -6.18 -1.05
N ALA A 141 -19.63 -5.50 -1.36
CA ALA A 141 -20.23 -5.48 -2.70
C ALA A 141 -19.60 -4.45 -3.66
N SER A 142 -18.48 -3.82 -3.27
CA SER A 142 -17.78 -2.85 -4.11
C SER A 142 -16.92 -3.55 -5.17
N ASP A 143 -16.64 -2.85 -6.27
CA ASP A 143 -15.68 -3.32 -7.27
C ASP A 143 -14.30 -3.58 -6.68
N PHE A 144 -13.89 -2.82 -5.66
CA PHE A 144 -12.63 -3.05 -4.96
C PHE A 144 -12.65 -4.36 -4.15
N GLY A 145 -13.76 -4.67 -3.48
CA GLY A 145 -13.96 -5.94 -2.78
C GLY A 145 -13.90 -7.12 -3.76
N ARG A 146 -14.58 -7.01 -4.90
CA ARG A 146 -14.48 -8.00 -6.00
C ARG A 146 -13.03 -8.20 -6.45
N GLN A 147 -12.33 -7.12 -6.79
CA GLN A 147 -10.95 -7.18 -7.26
C GLN A 147 -10.00 -7.83 -6.25
N CYS A 148 -10.16 -7.57 -4.94
CA CYS A 148 -9.35 -8.20 -3.92
C CYS A 148 -9.55 -9.73 -3.88
N PHE A 149 -10.79 -10.19 -4.00
CA PHE A 149 -11.09 -11.63 -4.07
C PHE A 149 -10.59 -12.27 -5.37
N GLU A 150 -10.72 -11.59 -6.51
CA GLU A 150 -10.16 -12.02 -7.80
C GLU A 150 -8.63 -12.12 -7.72
N ALA A 151 -7.97 -11.14 -7.11
CA ALA A 151 -6.52 -11.15 -6.89
C ALA A 151 -6.07 -12.38 -6.10
N LEU A 152 -6.74 -12.69 -4.97
CA LEU A 152 -6.50 -13.93 -4.22
C LEU A 152 -6.65 -15.16 -5.13
N THR A 153 -7.76 -15.26 -5.86
CA THR A 153 -8.05 -16.40 -6.75
C THR A 153 -6.99 -16.56 -7.83
N HIS A 154 -6.46 -15.46 -8.37
CA HIS A 154 -5.37 -15.49 -9.34
C HIS A 154 -4.05 -15.97 -8.70
N ILE A 155 -3.72 -15.49 -7.49
CA ILE A 155 -2.53 -15.95 -6.76
C ILE A 155 -2.62 -17.45 -6.47
N GLU A 156 -3.78 -17.95 -6.05
CA GLU A 156 -4.02 -19.39 -5.83
C GLU A 156 -3.79 -20.24 -7.08
N ARG A 157 -4.11 -19.68 -8.25
CA ARG A 157 -3.87 -20.31 -9.56
C ARG A 157 -2.44 -20.12 -10.09
N GLY A 158 -1.54 -19.56 -9.27
CA GLY A 158 -0.12 -19.42 -9.58
C GLY A 158 0.26 -18.09 -10.24
N ALA A 159 -0.63 -17.11 -10.32
CA ALA A 159 -0.25 -15.78 -10.75
C ALA A 159 0.82 -15.19 -9.82
N ARG A 160 1.81 -14.51 -10.39
CA ARG A 160 2.92 -13.88 -9.65
C ARG A 160 2.62 -12.44 -9.24
N PHE A 161 1.66 -11.82 -9.92
CA PHE A 161 1.27 -10.45 -9.69
C PHE A 161 -0.23 -10.31 -9.94
N ALA A 162 -0.91 -9.60 -9.04
CA ALA A 162 -2.27 -9.13 -9.23
C ALA A 162 -2.40 -7.70 -8.69
N GLU A 163 -3.28 -6.90 -9.30
CA GLU A 163 -3.59 -5.55 -8.81
C GLU A 163 -5.10 -5.41 -8.57
N ALA A 164 -5.45 -4.80 -7.45
CA ALA A 164 -6.79 -4.28 -7.16
C ALA A 164 -6.72 -2.76 -7.00
N VAL A 165 -7.66 -2.05 -7.62
CA VAL A 165 -7.66 -0.58 -7.69
C VAL A 165 -8.87 -0.04 -6.95
N LEU A 166 -8.63 0.86 -5.99
CA LEU A 166 -9.67 1.65 -5.36
C LEU A 166 -9.51 3.11 -5.83
N PRO A 167 -10.36 3.58 -6.77
CA PRO A 167 -10.27 4.94 -7.26
C PRO A 167 -10.91 5.94 -6.30
N GLY A 168 -10.59 7.21 -6.52
CA GLY A 168 -11.27 8.32 -5.89
C GLY A 168 -10.54 8.90 -4.69
N TRP A 169 -9.23 8.68 -4.54
CA TRP A 169 -8.43 9.28 -3.47
C TRP A 169 -8.00 10.72 -3.75
N ASP A 170 -8.32 11.26 -4.94
CA ASP A 170 -8.05 12.65 -5.29
C ASP A 170 -9.04 13.61 -4.61
N THR A 171 -8.88 13.79 -3.30
CA THR A 171 -9.81 14.47 -2.40
C THR A 171 -9.42 15.93 -2.16
N HIS A 172 -9.44 16.76 -3.21
CA HIS A 172 -9.22 18.22 -3.11
C HIS A 172 -10.39 18.98 -2.49
N THR A 173 -11.57 18.39 -2.47
CA THR A 173 -12.80 18.97 -1.91
C THR A 173 -13.54 17.96 -1.06
N ASP A 174 -14.28 18.42 -0.06
CA ASP A 174 -15.19 17.63 0.78
C ASP A 174 -14.63 16.25 1.17
N ALA A 175 -13.40 16.22 1.67
CA ALA A 175 -12.65 14.97 1.81
C ALA A 175 -13.27 14.03 2.86
N ALA A 176 -13.85 14.54 3.95
CA ALA A 176 -14.35 13.72 5.04
C ALA A 176 -15.44 12.69 4.61
N PRO A 177 -16.56 13.08 3.97
CA PRO A 177 -17.57 12.10 3.52
C PRO A 177 -17.03 11.12 2.47
N ARG A 178 -16.16 11.60 1.57
CA ARG A 178 -15.56 10.77 0.51
C ARG A 178 -14.59 9.74 1.08
N LEU A 179 -13.65 10.17 1.92
CA LEU A 179 -12.70 9.29 2.59
C LEU A 179 -13.40 8.29 3.49
N ARG A 180 -14.47 8.66 4.20
CA ARG A 180 -15.22 7.69 5.03
C ARG A 180 -15.73 6.49 4.21
N ARG A 181 -16.20 6.72 2.98
CA ARG A 181 -16.64 5.64 2.07
C ARG A 181 -15.46 4.82 1.54
N LEU A 182 -14.37 5.49 1.14
CA LEU A 182 -13.18 4.82 0.62
C LEU A 182 -12.50 3.97 1.69
N LEU A 183 -12.35 4.51 2.90
CA LEU A 183 -11.77 3.82 4.04
C LEU A 183 -12.60 2.62 4.47
N ALA A 184 -13.94 2.72 4.48
CA ALA A 184 -14.80 1.58 4.81
C ALA A 184 -14.71 0.46 3.76
N ALA A 185 -14.65 0.81 2.47
CA ALA A 185 -14.44 -0.17 1.40
C ALA A 185 -13.05 -0.82 1.48
N MET A 186 -12.02 -0.02 1.79
CA MET A 186 -10.65 -0.48 2.01
C MET A 186 -10.56 -1.44 3.19
N ASP A 187 -11.06 -1.01 4.36
CA ASP A 187 -11.01 -1.76 5.61
C ASP A 187 -11.59 -3.16 5.45
N ARG A 188 -12.80 -3.23 4.89
CA ARG A 188 -13.50 -4.49 4.70
C ARG A 188 -12.76 -5.41 3.71
N ALA A 189 -12.40 -4.90 2.53
CA ALA A 189 -11.82 -5.71 1.48
C ALA A 189 -10.40 -6.20 1.82
N MET A 190 -9.54 -5.31 2.35
CA MET A 190 -8.17 -5.68 2.72
C MET A 190 -8.13 -6.58 3.95
N SER A 191 -9.00 -6.36 4.95
CA SER A 191 -9.09 -7.26 6.12
C SER A 191 -9.48 -8.68 5.69
N ALA A 192 -10.50 -8.80 4.83
CA ALA A 192 -10.94 -10.10 4.31
C ALA A 192 -9.84 -10.79 3.47
N LEU A 193 -9.11 -10.02 2.63
CA LEU A 193 -7.98 -10.52 1.85
C LEU A 193 -6.88 -11.11 2.74
N LEU A 194 -6.48 -10.36 3.78
CA LEU A 194 -5.43 -10.79 4.70
C LEU A 194 -5.83 -12.04 5.50
N ASP A 195 -7.09 -12.12 5.94
CA ASP A 195 -7.61 -13.31 6.62
C ASP A 195 -7.65 -14.53 5.70
N ASP A 196 -8.06 -14.37 4.45
CA ASP A 196 -8.07 -15.49 3.50
C ASP A 196 -6.67 -15.93 3.10
N LEU A 197 -5.75 -14.99 2.86
CA LEU A 197 -4.35 -15.34 2.60
C LEU A 197 -3.77 -16.11 3.80
N ALA A 198 -4.08 -15.71 5.03
CA ALA A 198 -3.62 -16.40 6.23
C ALA A 198 -4.24 -17.80 6.36
N ALA A 199 -5.56 -17.90 6.20
CA ALA A 199 -6.31 -19.16 6.32
C ALA A 199 -5.89 -20.21 5.27
N ARG A 200 -5.30 -19.76 4.16
CA ARG A 200 -4.84 -20.63 3.06
C ARG A 200 -3.32 -20.81 3.01
N ASP A 201 -2.60 -20.36 4.04
CA ASP A 201 -1.12 -20.38 4.12
C ASP A 201 -0.42 -19.65 2.95
N LEU A 202 -1.12 -18.71 2.31
CA LEU A 202 -0.60 -17.88 1.22
C LEU A 202 0.02 -16.58 1.73
N LEU A 203 -0.36 -16.12 2.93
CA LEU A 203 0.15 -14.86 3.48
C LEU A 203 1.68 -14.89 3.66
N ARG A 204 2.26 -16.05 4.00
CA ARG A 204 3.72 -16.19 4.14
C ARG A 204 4.46 -16.10 2.81
N SER A 205 3.78 -16.37 1.69
CA SER A 205 4.38 -16.39 0.36
C SER A 205 3.89 -15.26 -0.56
N THR A 206 2.96 -14.43 -0.12
CA THR A 206 2.38 -13.31 -0.89
C THR A 206 2.63 -11.99 -0.20
N LEU A 207 3.24 -11.03 -0.90
CA LEU A 207 3.33 -9.64 -0.43
C LEU A 207 2.03 -8.92 -0.79
N VAL A 208 1.35 -8.38 0.21
CA VAL A 208 0.27 -7.40 0.01
C VAL A 208 0.88 -6.01 0.14
N LEU A 209 0.82 -5.24 -0.95
CA LEU A 209 1.39 -3.89 -1.04
C LEU A 209 0.25 -2.88 -1.23
N TRP A 210 0.04 -2.01 -0.26
CA TRP A 210 -0.86 -0.86 -0.36
C TRP A 210 -0.06 0.40 -0.67
N MET A 211 -0.43 1.11 -1.73
CA MET A 211 0.25 2.33 -2.17
C MET A 211 -0.66 3.18 -3.07
N GLY A 212 -0.48 4.49 -3.06
CA GLY A 212 -1.09 5.41 -4.02
C GLY A 212 -0.06 6.28 -4.72
N ASP A 213 -0.54 7.22 -5.53
CA ASP A 213 0.28 8.05 -6.42
C ASP A 213 1.35 8.87 -5.67
N PHE A 214 0.93 9.57 -4.62
CA PHE A 214 1.75 10.41 -3.73
C PHE A 214 0.92 10.72 -2.46
N GLY A 215 1.43 11.58 -1.57
CA GLY A 215 0.76 11.96 -0.33
C GLY A 215 -0.13 13.19 -0.42
N ARG A 216 -0.74 13.55 0.71
CA ARG A 216 -1.57 14.76 0.84
C ARG A 216 -1.03 15.72 1.89
N THR A 217 -1.31 17.00 1.73
CA THR A 217 -0.88 18.03 2.70
C THR A 217 -1.54 17.82 4.06
N GLN A 218 -0.84 18.23 5.13
CA GLN A 218 -1.37 18.13 6.50
C GLN A 218 -2.46 19.16 6.78
N ALA A 219 -2.42 20.31 6.12
CA ALA A 219 -3.47 21.31 6.23
C ALA A 219 -4.67 20.90 5.36
N VAL A 220 -5.87 21.06 5.92
CA VAL A 220 -7.11 21.01 5.15
C VAL A 220 -7.26 22.34 4.41
N ASN A 221 -7.48 22.30 3.10
CA ASN A 221 -7.64 23.48 2.27
C ASN A 221 -9.03 24.13 2.48
N ARG A 222 -9.25 25.30 1.87
CA ARG A 222 -10.51 26.06 2.02
C ARG A 222 -11.75 25.33 1.49
N MET A 223 -11.57 24.30 0.67
CA MET A 223 -12.65 23.50 0.10
C MET A 223 -12.92 22.22 0.91
N GLY A 224 -12.35 22.10 2.11
CA GLY A 224 -12.54 20.92 2.97
C GLY A 224 -11.82 19.67 2.47
N GLY A 225 -10.83 19.81 1.57
CA GLY A 225 -9.98 18.73 1.09
C GLY A 225 -8.50 18.92 1.41
N ARG A 226 -7.62 18.20 0.72
CA ARG A 226 -6.16 18.30 0.89
C ARG A 226 -5.45 18.33 -0.46
N ASP A 227 -4.40 19.13 -0.53
CA ASP A 227 -3.61 19.33 -1.75
C ASP A 227 -2.49 18.28 -1.86
N HIS A 228 -1.73 18.30 -2.95
CA HIS A 228 -0.69 17.29 -3.23
C HIS A 228 0.54 17.48 -2.32
N ASP A 229 1.08 16.36 -1.84
CA ASP A 229 2.32 16.32 -1.05
C ASP A 229 3.24 15.19 -1.52
N PRO A 230 4.19 15.48 -2.44
CA PRO A 230 5.13 14.46 -2.95
C PRO A 230 6.15 14.01 -1.91
N GLU A 231 6.33 14.75 -0.81
CA GLU A 231 7.35 14.47 0.19
C GLU A 231 6.86 13.49 1.27
N ARG A 232 5.55 13.37 1.45
CA ARG A 232 4.96 12.61 2.55
C ARG A 232 3.84 11.70 2.07
N SER A 233 4.18 10.58 1.41
CA SER A 233 3.22 9.50 1.18
C SER A 233 3.34 8.39 2.25
N CYS A 234 2.46 7.41 2.19
CA CYS A 234 2.49 6.22 3.03
C CYS A 234 2.43 4.97 2.16
N VAL A 235 3.15 3.92 2.59
CA VAL A 235 3.08 2.57 2.01
C VAL A 235 2.81 1.59 3.13
N VAL A 236 1.97 0.58 2.87
CA VAL A 236 1.72 -0.50 3.84
C VAL A 236 2.06 -1.84 3.21
N LEU A 237 2.79 -2.64 3.96
CA LEU A 237 3.23 -3.97 3.57
C LEU A 237 2.66 -5.01 4.54
N ALA A 238 2.30 -6.18 4.01
CA ALA A 238 1.93 -7.34 4.81
C ALA A 238 2.31 -8.64 4.08
N GLY A 239 2.50 -9.72 4.84
CA GLY A 239 2.83 -11.04 4.29
C GLY A 239 4.26 -11.14 3.78
N ALA A 240 4.58 -12.20 3.05
CA ALA A 240 5.91 -12.48 2.49
C ALA A 240 7.08 -12.50 3.49
N GLY A 241 6.81 -12.66 4.80
CA GLY A 241 7.83 -12.56 5.86
C GLY A 241 8.03 -11.15 6.43
N VAL A 242 7.26 -10.16 5.95
CA VAL A 242 7.27 -8.80 6.47
C VAL A 242 6.93 -8.81 7.95
N ARG A 243 7.81 -8.22 8.76
CA ARG A 243 7.56 -8.00 10.18
C ARG A 243 6.44 -6.97 10.34
N GLY A 244 5.26 -7.43 10.74
CA GLY A 244 4.11 -6.57 11.05
C GLY A 244 4.17 -5.93 12.43
N GLY A 245 3.18 -5.08 12.72
CA GLY A 245 3.05 -4.37 13.99
C GLY A 245 4.02 -3.22 14.15
N VAL A 246 4.62 -2.72 13.07
CA VAL A 246 5.69 -1.73 13.11
C VAL A 246 5.36 -0.51 12.26
N MET A 247 5.87 0.63 12.71
CA MET A 247 5.86 1.88 11.96
C MET A 247 7.31 2.27 11.68
N VAL A 248 7.61 2.56 10.41
CA VAL A 248 8.90 3.06 9.98
C VAL A 248 8.75 4.53 9.60
N ARG A 249 9.36 5.42 10.38
CA ARG A 249 9.36 6.89 10.16
C ARG A 249 10.80 7.35 9.85
N ARG A 250 10.92 8.18 8.80
CA ARG A 250 12.05 8.93 8.16
C ARG A 250 13.54 8.63 8.49
N GLU A 251 14.33 8.96 7.46
CA GLU A 251 15.74 8.65 7.07
C GLU A 251 15.99 7.29 6.39
N GLY A 252 14.98 6.42 6.25
CA GLY A 252 15.20 5.09 5.65
C GLY A 252 14.27 4.64 4.54
N ALA A 253 13.02 5.11 4.49
CA ALA A 253 12.04 4.61 3.54
C ALA A 253 12.01 5.47 2.29
N ARG A 254 12.74 5.06 1.25
CA ARG A 254 12.65 5.64 -0.09
C ARG A 254 11.73 4.76 -0.92
N LEU A 255 11.16 5.34 -1.96
CA LEU A 255 10.44 4.58 -2.97
C LEU A 255 11.30 3.44 -3.54
N ALA A 256 12.62 3.63 -3.65
CA ALA A 256 13.59 2.60 -4.03
C ALA A 256 13.58 1.38 -3.08
N ASP A 257 13.38 1.57 -1.78
CA ASP A 257 13.38 0.48 -0.80
C ASP A 257 12.06 -0.34 -0.90
N VAL A 258 10.96 0.30 -1.30
CA VAL A 258 9.70 -0.38 -1.67
C VAL A 258 9.94 -1.25 -2.91
N PHE A 259 10.58 -0.71 -3.95
CA PHE A 259 10.91 -1.49 -5.16
C PHE A 259 11.90 -2.61 -4.89
N ALA A 260 12.90 -2.41 -4.03
CA ALA A 260 13.82 -3.46 -3.61
C ALA A 260 13.05 -4.59 -2.91
N THR A 261 12.06 -4.26 -2.07
CA THR A 261 11.19 -5.24 -1.43
C THR A 261 10.36 -6.02 -2.45
N ILE A 262 9.75 -5.33 -3.42
CA ILE A 262 9.00 -5.98 -4.52
C ILE A 262 9.91 -6.93 -5.31
N ALA A 263 11.11 -6.48 -5.67
CA ALA A 263 12.08 -7.26 -6.45
C ALA A 263 12.61 -8.48 -5.68
N ALA A 264 12.74 -8.38 -4.36
CA ALA A 264 13.14 -9.50 -3.50
C ALA A 264 12.02 -10.55 -3.36
N VAL A 265 10.76 -10.11 -3.30
CA VAL A 265 9.58 -10.99 -3.17
C VAL A 265 9.29 -11.76 -4.43
N ALA A 266 9.30 -11.06 -5.55
CA ALA A 266 8.98 -11.62 -6.83
C ALA A 266 10.01 -11.06 -7.80
N PRO A 267 10.99 -11.87 -8.24
CA PRO A 267 11.77 -11.55 -9.42
C PRO A 267 10.83 -11.64 -10.64
N LEU A 268 9.87 -10.72 -10.74
CA LEU A 268 8.74 -10.74 -11.66
C LEU A 268 9.20 -10.83 -13.12
N TYR A 269 10.45 -10.48 -13.39
CA TYR A 269 11.00 -10.39 -14.75
C TYR A 269 12.45 -10.86 -14.89
N ARG A 270 13.06 -11.52 -13.89
CA ARG A 270 14.51 -11.79 -13.95
C ARG A 270 14.92 -13.00 -14.80
N ASP A 271 13.97 -13.81 -15.29
CA ASP A 271 14.34 -15.02 -16.03
C ASP A 271 13.25 -15.51 -17.00
N ARG A 272 12.81 -14.66 -17.95
CA ARG A 272 12.16 -15.18 -19.16
C ARG A 272 13.23 -15.43 -20.22
N ARG A 273 13.58 -16.70 -20.38
CA ARG A 273 14.17 -17.22 -21.61
C ARG A 273 13.04 -17.71 -22.52
N THR A 274 13.17 -17.55 -23.83
CA THR A 274 12.24 -18.18 -24.79
C THR A 274 12.30 -19.71 -24.64
N ALA A 275 11.38 -20.46 -25.25
CA ALA A 275 11.46 -21.93 -25.30
C ALA A 275 12.78 -22.46 -25.92
N LYS A 276 13.55 -21.58 -26.58
CA LYS A 276 14.87 -21.83 -27.15
C LYS A 276 16.04 -21.30 -26.30
N GLY A 277 15.78 -20.82 -25.08
CA GLY A 277 16.82 -20.38 -24.14
C GLY A 277 17.32 -18.94 -24.33
N GLU A 278 16.74 -18.15 -25.23
CA GLU A 278 17.20 -16.78 -25.51
C GLU A 278 16.63 -15.77 -24.50
N PRO A 279 17.43 -14.80 -24.01
CA PRO A 279 16.96 -13.78 -23.10
C PRO A 279 15.89 -12.90 -23.76
N VAL A 280 14.72 -12.80 -23.13
CA VAL A 280 13.69 -11.83 -23.54
C VAL A 280 14.18 -10.43 -23.12
N ARG A 281 14.54 -9.59 -24.10
CA ARG A 281 14.95 -8.20 -23.84
C ARG A 281 13.79 -7.45 -23.16
N SER A 282 13.98 -7.05 -21.91
CA SER A 282 12.98 -6.38 -21.08
C SER A 282 12.99 -4.87 -21.29
N LEU A 283 11.83 -4.23 -21.08
CA LEU A 283 11.58 -2.79 -21.16
C LEU A 283 12.16 -1.96 -19.98
N LEU A 284 13.05 -2.53 -19.18
CA LEU A 284 13.70 -1.86 -18.04
C LEU A 284 15.22 -2.14 -18.06
N ALA A 285 15.91 -1.56 -19.04
CA ALA A 285 17.34 -1.29 -18.98
C ALA A 285 17.54 0.21 -18.77
#